data_AF-X0UYP0-F1
#
_entry.id   AF-X0UYP0-F1
#
_cell.length_a   1.000
_cell.length_b   1.000
_cell.length_c   1.000
_cell.angle_alpha   90.00
_cell.angle_beta   90.00
_cell.angle_gamma   90.00
#
_symmetry.space_group_name_H-M   'P 1'
#
loop_
_entity.id
_entity.type
_entity.pdbx_description
1 polymer ?
#
loop_
_entity_poly.entity_id
_entity_poly.type
_entity_poly.pdbx_seq_one_letter_code
_entity_poly.pdbx_strand_id
1 'polypeptide(L)'
;GSNLDFESSEVKKCVRGLKEIDFELAYLALLTCEGLKPLSRWEKPMDDKGLELLRQTGLLTKRIRRTVKTGKEIVETIFSRSPAYIWLYEQLFGNKPIDKSVQTQQLEGFLFGYPPCCVSEYIRKPYAPNKIGTEEQKILFHWACRNCTITPVLLGAYKSIYDLLNSH
;
A
#
# COMPACT_ATOMS: atom_id res chain seq x y z
N GLY A 1 6.60 15.77 -13.87
CA GLY A 1 6.96 15.05 -15.11
C GLY A 1 6.77 13.56 -14.87
N SER A 2 6.17 12.86 -15.85
CA SER A 2 5.56 11.52 -15.80
C SER A 2 4.15 11.47 -15.19
N ASN A 3 3.19 11.99 -15.96
CA ASN A 3 1.84 11.45 -16.02
C ASN A 3 2.01 10.05 -16.61
N LEU A 4 2.05 9.00 -15.78
CA LEU A 4 1.72 7.68 -16.29
C LEU A 4 0.30 7.82 -16.77
N ASP A 5 0.10 7.82 -18.08
CA ASP A 5 -1.23 7.96 -18.65
C ASP A 5 -1.97 6.69 -18.28
N PHE A 6 -2.73 6.74 -17.18
CA PHE A 6 -3.67 5.69 -16.79
C PHE A 6 -4.63 5.40 -17.96
N GLU A 7 -4.80 6.37 -18.87
CA GLU A 7 -5.49 6.23 -20.14
C GLU A 7 -4.83 5.26 -21.14
N SER A 8 -3.56 4.90 -20.95
CA SER A 8 -2.92 3.91 -21.80
C SER A 8 -3.64 2.55 -21.67
N SER A 9 -4.04 2.01 -22.82
CA SER A 9 -4.81 0.76 -22.88
C SER A 9 -4.10 -0.42 -22.21
N GLU A 10 -2.78 -0.36 -22.09
CA GLU A 10 -1.92 -1.39 -21.49
C GLU A 10 -2.00 -1.38 -19.97
N VAL A 11 -1.92 -0.21 -19.31
CA VAL A 11 -2.07 -0.11 -17.86
C VAL A 11 -3.46 -0.56 -17.44
N LYS A 12 -4.52 -0.17 -18.16
CA LYS A 12 -5.90 -0.62 -17.89
C LYS A 12 -6.02 -2.15 -17.97
N LYS A 13 -5.39 -2.80 -18.95
CA LYS A 13 -5.37 -4.28 -19.07
C LYS A 13 -4.64 -4.93 -17.91
N CYS A 14 -3.47 -4.41 -17.53
CA CYS A 14 -2.68 -4.97 -16.43
C CYS A 14 -3.45 -4.89 -15.11
N VAL A 15 -4.09 -3.75 -14.86
CA VAL A 15 -4.89 -3.51 -13.65
C VAL A 15 -6.11 -4.42 -13.58
N ARG A 16 -6.79 -4.68 -14.71
CA ARG A 16 -7.86 -5.69 -14.76
C ARG A 16 -7.33 -7.08 -14.43
N GLY A 17 -6.18 -7.46 -14.98
CA GLY A 17 -5.52 -8.73 -14.64
C GLY A 17 -5.14 -8.83 -13.16
N LEU A 18 -4.69 -7.74 -12.54
CA LEU A 18 -4.45 -7.69 -11.09
C LEU A 18 -5.76 -7.82 -10.29
N LYS A 19 -6.84 -7.20 -10.77
CA LYS A 19 -8.16 -7.25 -10.11
C LYS A 19 -8.75 -8.67 -10.14
N GLU A 20 -8.52 -9.42 -11.21
CA GLU A 20 -8.87 -10.85 -11.29
C GLU A 20 -8.13 -11.70 -10.26
N ILE A 21 -6.92 -11.31 -9.87
CA ILE A 21 -6.17 -11.95 -8.78
C ILE A 21 -6.77 -11.52 -7.43
N ASP A 22 -6.82 -10.20 -7.18
CA ASP A 22 -7.40 -9.63 -5.97
C ASP A 22 -7.70 -8.13 -6.18
N PHE A 23 -8.89 -7.69 -5.77
CA PHE A 23 -9.29 -6.28 -5.86
C PHE A 23 -8.33 -5.36 -5.09
N GLU A 24 -7.93 -5.76 -3.88
CA GLU A 24 -7.06 -4.94 -3.03
C GLU A 24 -5.65 -4.80 -3.64
N LEU A 25 -5.17 -5.83 -4.32
CA LEU A 25 -3.90 -5.78 -5.06
C LEU A 25 -3.95 -4.74 -6.19
N ALA A 26 -4.99 -4.79 -7.03
CA ALA A 26 -5.19 -3.80 -8.09
C ALA A 26 -5.33 -2.38 -7.53
N TYR A 27 -6.05 -2.25 -6.42
CA TYR A 27 -6.25 -0.97 -5.74
C TYR A 27 -4.94 -0.39 -5.19
N LEU A 28 -4.14 -1.19 -4.48
CA LEU A 28 -2.82 -0.79 -4.02
C LEU A 28 -1.89 -0.41 -5.19
N ALA A 29 -1.90 -1.18 -6.27
CA ALA A 29 -1.10 -0.89 -7.47
C ALA A 29 -1.46 0.50 -8.02
N LEU A 30 -2.75 0.79 -8.21
CA LEU A 30 -3.19 2.10 -8.71
C LEU A 30 -2.88 3.25 -7.75
N LEU A 31 -3.15 3.10 -6.46
CA LEU A 31 -2.79 4.12 -5.48
C LEU A 31 -1.28 4.45 -5.54
N THR A 32 -0.45 3.45 -5.85
CA THR A 32 1.00 3.63 -5.97
C THR A 32 1.40 4.25 -7.31
N CYS A 33 0.76 3.86 -8.42
CA CYS A 33 0.96 4.46 -9.74
C CYS A 33 0.59 5.96 -9.73
N GLU A 34 -0.51 6.32 -9.08
CA GLU A 34 -0.98 7.71 -8.94
C GLU A 34 -0.17 8.52 -7.90
N GLY A 35 0.80 7.89 -7.23
CA GLY A 35 1.63 8.55 -6.23
C GLY A 35 0.92 8.89 -4.92
N LEU A 36 -0.29 8.35 -4.71
CA LEU A 36 -1.05 8.48 -3.45
C LEU A 36 -0.42 7.63 -2.34
N LYS A 37 0.21 6.50 -2.71
CA LYS A 37 1.05 5.69 -1.83
C LYS A 37 2.50 5.71 -2.33
N PRO A 38 3.48 6.12 -1.51
CA PRO A 38 4.89 6.10 -1.92
C PRO A 38 5.41 4.67 -2.12
N LEU A 39 4.98 3.75 -1.26
CA LEU A 39 5.27 2.32 -1.29
C LEU A 39 4.00 1.56 -0.89
N SER A 40 3.78 0.43 -1.52
CA SER A 40 2.75 -0.53 -1.13
C SER A 40 3.35 -1.90 -0.87
N ARG A 41 2.66 -2.68 -0.04
CA ARG A 41 3.04 -4.02 0.36
C ARG A 41 1.86 -4.97 0.16
N TRP A 42 2.15 -6.12 -0.42
CA TRP A 42 1.24 -7.24 -0.56
C TRP A 42 1.75 -8.43 0.25
N GLU A 43 0.94 -8.91 1.18
CA GLU A 43 1.32 -9.95 2.15
C GLU A 43 0.84 -11.35 1.74
N LYS A 44 -0.01 -11.46 0.71
CA LYS A 44 -0.47 -12.75 0.18
C LYS A 44 0.54 -13.30 -0.83
N PRO A 45 0.55 -14.63 -1.06
CA PRO A 45 1.35 -15.23 -2.12
C PRO A 45 1.09 -14.54 -3.47
N MET A 46 2.16 -14.30 -4.22
CA MET A 46 2.14 -13.69 -5.54
C MET A 46 2.92 -14.60 -6.47
N ASP A 47 2.30 -15.09 -7.54
CA ASP A 47 2.98 -15.83 -8.59
C ASP A 47 3.74 -14.87 -9.54
N ASP A 48 4.44 -15.44 -10.52
CA ASP A 48 5.24 -14.65 -11.44
C ASP A 48 4.38 -13.87 -12.44
N LYS A 49 3.15 -14.32 -12.71
CA LYS A 49 2.17 -13.58 -13.54
C LYS A 49 1.73 -12.30 -12.84
N GLY A 50 1.38 -12.37 -11.55
CA GLY A 50 1.01 -11.20 -10.76
C GLY A 50 2.15 -10.19 -10.62
N LEU A 51 3.39 -10.68 -10.44
CA LEU A 51 4.58 -9.81 -10.45
C LEU A 51 4.78 -9.11 -11.79
N GLU A 52 4.61 -9.82 -12.90
CA GLU A 52 4.78 -9.24 -14.23
C GLU A 52 3.69 -8.19 -14.51
N LEU A 53 2.45 -8.45 -14.14
CA LEU A 53 1.36 -7.47 -14.24
C LEU A 53 1.69 -6.19 -13.45
N LEU A 54 2.22 -6.30 -12.22
CA LEU A 54 2.67 -5.13 -11.46
C LEU A 54 3.77 -4.35 -12.20
N ARG A 55 4.78 -5.03 -12.76
CA ARG A 55 5.86 -4.37 -13.50
C ARG A 55 5.36 -3.66 -14.75
N GLN A 56 4.41 -4.26 -15.45
CA GLN A 56 3.80 -3.68 -16.66
C GLN A 56 2.95 -2.43 -16.36
N THR A 57 2.55 -2.21 -15.10
CA THR A 57 1.98 -0.91 -14.68
C THR A 57 3.03 0.20 -14.49
N GLY A 58 4.32 -0.11 -14.68
CA GLY A 58 5.44 0.83 -14.47
C GLY A 58 5.98 0.85 -13.03
N LEU A 59 5.54 -0.09 -12.18
CA LEU A 59 6.00 -0.19 -10.79
C LEU A 59 7.26 -1.07 -10.68
N LEU A 60 8.20 -0.64 -9.85
CA LEU A 60 9.30 -1.48 -9.40
C LEU A 60 8.78 -2.43 -8.34
N THR A 61 9.12 -3.72 -8.45
CA THR A 61 8.67 -4.77 -7.53
C THR A 61 9.84 -5.44 -6.83
N LYS A 62 9.70 -5.82 -5.57
CA LYS A 62 10.66 -6.68 -4.87
C LYS A 62 9.96 -7.63 -3.90
N ARG A 63 10.42 -8.89 -3.87
CA ARG A 63 10.01 -9.86 -2.83
C ARG A 63 10.93 -9.72 -1.62
N ILE A 64 10.35 -9.49 -0.45
CA ILE A 64 11.04 -9.31 0.83
C ILE A 64 10.70 -10.48 1.74
N ARG A 65 11.72 -11.15 2.26
CA ARG A 65 11.56 -12.23 3.24
C ARG A 65 11.61 -11.64 4.64
N ARG A 66 10.67 -12.04 5.49
CA ARG A 66 10.63 -11.70 6.92
C ARG A 66 10.22 -12.93 7.70
N THR A 67 10.43 -12.91 9.01
CA THR A 67 10.00 -14.01 9.90
C THR A 67 8.98 -13.51 10.90
N VAL A 68 7.95 -14.31 11.17
CA VAL A 68 7.04 -14.04 12.31
C VAL A 68 7.65 -14.58 13.60
N LYS A 69 7.04 -14.27 14.76
CA LYS A 69 7.55 -14.68 16.09
C LYS A 69 7.81 -16.19 16.24
N THR A 70 7.09 -17.03 15.50
CA THR A 70 7.26 -18.49 15.51
C THR A 70 8.46 -18.98 14.69
N GLY A 71 9.19 -18.07 14.03
CA GLY A 71 10.27 -18.41 13.10
C GLY A 71 9.80 -18.75 11.68
N LYS A 72 8.48 -18.86 11.44
CA LYS A 72 7.93 -19.09 10.11
C LYS A 72 8.29 -17.91 9.19
N GLU A 73 8.89 -18.24 8.03
CA GLU A 73 9.16 -17.27 6.99
C GLU A 73 7.86 -16.86 6.29
N ILE A 74 7.75 -15.57 5.98
CA ILE A 74 6.77 -15.02 5.07
C ILE A 74 7.49 -14.25 3.96
N VAL A 75 6.85 -14.20 2.79
CA VAL A 75 7.33 -13.42 1.65
C VAL A 75 6.31 -12.34 1.36
N GLU A 76 6.73 -11.09 1.49
CA GLU A 76 5.95 -9.91 1.14
C GLU A 76 6.40 -9.42 -0.24
N THR A 77 5.47 -8.98 -1.08
CA THR A 77 5.83 -8.26 -2.32
C THR A 77 5.65 -6.76 -2.07
N ILE A 78 6.73 -5.99 -2.15
CA ILE A 78 6.67 -4.53 -2.11
C ILE A 78 6.74 -3.96 -3.53
N PHE A 79 6.10 -2.81 -3.73
CA PHE A 79 6.16 -2.10 -5.00
C PHE A 79 6.04 -0.58 -4.86
N SER A 80 6.77 0.14 -5.71
CA SER A 80 6.87 1.61 -5.71
C SER A 80 7.27 2.12 -7.10
N ARG A 81 6.99 3.39 -7.37
CA ARG A 81 7.57 4.14 -8.49
C ARG A 81 9.04 4.51 -8.26
N SER A 82 9.48 4.57 -7.00
CA SER A 82 10.81 5.04 -6.63
C SER A 82 11.72 3.88 -6.20
N PRO A 83 12.90 3.73 -6.83
CA PRO A 83 13.88 2.73 -6.40
C PRO A 83 14.38 3.00 -4.98
N ALA A 84 14.39 4.26 -4.53
CA ALA A 84 14.82 4.62 -3.17
C ALA A 84 13.92 4.02 -2.09
N TYR A 85 12.59 3.98 -2.30
CA TYR A 85 11.67 3.36 -1.34
C TYR A 85 11.81 1.85 -1.28
N ILE A 86 12.02 1.19 -2.43
CA ILE A 86 12.30 -0.26 -2.49
C ILE A 86 13.57 -0.60 -1.71
N TRP A 87 14.66 0.15 -1.98
CA TRP A 87 15.94 -0.03 -1.30
C TRP A 87 15.81 0.21 0.20
N LEU A 88 15.18 1.31 0.62
CA LEU A 88 15.04 1.66 2.02
C LEU A 88 14.23 0.62 2.80
N TYR A 89 13.11 0.14 2.25
CA TYR A 89 12.32 -0.91 2.89
C TYR A 89 13.12 -2.20 3.07
N GLU A 90 13.87 -2.63 2.04
CA GLU A 90 14.72 -3.81 2.14
C GLU A 90 15.79 -3.66 3.22
N GLN A 91 16.50 -2.53 3.27
CA GLN A 91 17.54 -2.31 4.30
C GLN A 91 16.95 -2.32 5.72
N LEU A 92 15.75 -1.75 5.87
CA LEU A 92 15.08 -1.67 7.16
C LEU A 92 14.49 -3.00 7.62
N PHE A 93 13.93 -3.80 6.70
CA PHE A 93 13.08 -4.95 7.08
C PHE A 93 13.46 -6.29 6.46
N GLY A 94 14.29 -6.31 5.40
CA GLY A 94 14.67 -7.54 4.70
C GLY A 94 15.45 -8.50 5.60
N ASN A 95 15.02 -9.77 5.60
CA ASN A 95 15.55 -10.85 6.43
C ASN A 95 15.49 -10.57 7.95
N LYS A 96 14.61 -9.66 8.39
CA LYS A 96 14.39 -9.35 9.81
C LYS A 96 13.04 -9.86 10.28
N PRO A 97 12.91 -10.17 11.58
CA PRO A 97 11.60 -10.47 12.16
C PRO A 97 10.61 -9.33 11.97
N ILE A 98 9.33 -9.67 11.89
CA ILE A 98 8.25 -8.71 12.06
C ILE A 98 8.16 -8.37 13.54
N ASP A 99 8.35 -7.10 13.86
CA ASP A 99 8.16 -6.55 15.18
C ASP A 99 7.11 -5.42 15.16
N LYS A 100 6.56 -5.12 16.33
CA LYS A 100 5.59 -4.04 16.52
C LYS A 100 6.17 -2.92 17.39
N SER A 101 7.48 -2.71 17.36
CA SER A 101 8.10 -1.60 18.07
C SER A 101 7.54 -0.27 17.56
N VAL A 102 7.60 0.74 18.40
CA VAL A 102 7.21 2.11 18.03
C VAL A 102 7.98 2.59 16.81
N GLN A 103 9.28 2.32 16.76
CA GLN A 103 10.16 2.72 15.66
C GLN A 103 9.77 2.04 14.35
N THR A 104 9.54 0.71 14.35
CA THR A 104 9.11 -0.02 13.16
C THR A 104 7.78 0.50 12.63
N GLN A 105 6.79 0.71 13.50
CA GLN A 105 5.48 1.24 13.09
C GLN A 105 5.58 2.66 12.52
N GLN A 106 6.45 3.52 13.06
CA GLN A 106 6.72 4.85 12.52
C GLN A 106 7.36 4.80 11.14
N LEU A 107 8.37 3.93 10.95
CA LEU A 107 9.05 3.76 9.67
C LEU A 107 8.13 3.18 8.60
N GLU A 108 7.36 2.14 8.92
CA GLU A 108 6.36 1.57 8.02
C GLU A 108 5.30 2.62 7.66
N GLY A 109 4.79 3.37 8.65
CA GLY A 109 3.83 4.44 8.43
C GLY A 109 4.35 5.53 7.48
N PHE A 110 5.61 5.94 7.63
CA PHE A 110 6.27 6.87 6.73
C PHE A 110 6.38 6.31 5.30
N LEU A 111 6.87 5.08 5.13
CA LEU A 111 7.06 4.47 3.82
C LEU A 111 5.74 4.25 3.08
N PHE A 112 4.68 3.89 3.80
CA PHE A 112 3.37 3.64 3.22
C PHE A 112 2.53 4.91 3.00
N GLY A 113 3.04 6.08 3.40
CA GLY A 113 2.39 7.37 3.23
C GLY A 113 1.26 7.66 4.23
N TYR A 114 1.28 7.02 5.40
CA TYR A 114 0.24 7.22 6.41
C TYR A 114 0.42 8.57 7.11
N PRO A 115 -0.68 9.29 7.43
CA PRO A 115 -0.59 10.52 8.19
C PRO A 115 0.13 10.30 9.54
N PRO A 116 1.18 11.08 9.88
CA PRO A 116 1.95 10.86 11.11
C PRO A 116 1.11 10.91 12.39
N CYS A 117 0.06 11.74 12.42
CA CYS A 117 -0.89 11.80 13.54
C CYS A 117 -1.70 10.51 13.68
N CYS A 118 -2.06 9.84 12.57
CA CYS A 118 -2.77 8.57 12.59
C CYS A 118 -1.86 7.44 13.08
N VAL A 119 -0.61 7.41 12.62
CA VAL A 119 0.39 6.43 13.09
C VAL A 119 0.64 6.60 14.58
N SER A 120 0.84 7.83 15.04
CA SER A 120 1.08 8.15 16.46
C SER A 120 -0.10 7.74 17.36
N GLU A 121 -1.33 8.01 16.92
CA GLU A 121 -2.54 7.59 17.65
C GLU A 121 -2.65 6.07 17.66
N TYR A 122 -2.46 5.40 16.52
CA TYR A 122 -2.55 3.95 16.41
C TYR A 122 -1.55 3.23 17.32
N ILE A 123 -0.31 3.74 17.42
CA ILE A 123 0.70 3.21 18.35
C ILE A 123 0.25 3.30 19.82
N ARG A 124 -0.42 4.40 20.20
CA ARG A 124 -0.89 4.63 21.58
C ARG A 124 -2.18 3.92 21.91
N LYS A 125 -3.13 3.94 20.97
CA LYS A 125 -4.49 3.44 21.11
C LYS A 125 -4.98 2.90 19.76
N PRO A 126 -4.59 1.66 19.41
CA PRO A 126 -5.00 1.03 18.15
C PRO A 126 -6.52 1.05 18.01
N TYR A 127 -7.00 1.34 16.80
CA TYR A 127 -8.42 1.30 16.45
C TYR A 127 -9.34 2.19 17.32
N ALA A 128 -8.80 3.29 17.88
CA ALA A 128 -9.60 4.26 18.62
C ALA A 128 -10.75 4.82 17.76
N PRO A 129 -11.97 5.02 18.31
CA PRO A 129 -13.07 5.57 17.54
C PRO A 129 -12.72 6.89 16.83
N ASN A 130 -13.11 7.01 15.56
CA ASN A 130 -12.88 8.19 14.74
C ASN A 130 -14.18 8.67 14.09
N LYS A 131 -14.10 9.68 13.21
CA LYS A 131 -15.27 10.28 12.54
C LYS A 131 -15.46 9.80 11.09
N ILE A 132 -14.71 8.78 10.68
CA ILE A 132 -14.76 8.23 9.31
C ILE A 132 -15.84 7.14 9.27
N GLY A 133 -16.69 7.15 8.25
CA GLY A 133 -17.70 6.11 8.08
C GLY A 133 -17.06 4.74 7.84
N THR A 134 -17.73 3.65 8.20
CA THR A 134 -17.18 2.28 8.05
C THR A 134 -16.79 1.97 6.61
N GLU A 135 -17.61 2.35 5.62
CA GLU A 135 -17.30 2.12 4.20
C GLU A 135 -16.10 2.93 3.72
N GLU A 136 -15.94 4.15 4.23
CA GLU A 136 -14.77 4.99 3.92
C GLU A 136 -13.50 4.44 4.58
N GLN A 137 -13.62 3.92 5.80
CA GLN A 137 -12.51 3.33 6.52
C GLN A 137 -12.01 2.03 5.86
N LYS A 138 -12.89 1.27 5.17
CA LYS A 138 -12.54 0.06 4.42
C LYS A 138 -11.62 0.32 3.22
N ILE A 139 -11.74 1.49 2.59
CA ILE A 139 -10.89 1.83 1.43
C ILE A 139 -9.56 2.48 1.85
N LEU A 140 -9.39 2.78 3.15
CA LEU A 140 -8.15 3.32 3.71
C LEU A 140 -7.26 2.16 4.19
N PHE A 141 -5.95 2.30 3.96
CA PHE A 141 -4.94 1.36 4.46
C PHE A 141 -4.35 1.75 5.82
N HIS A 142 -4.93 2.77 6.47
CA HIS A 142 -4.58 3.21 7.81
C HIS A 142 -5.82 3.53 8.63
N TRP A 143 -5.71 3.37 9.94
CA TRP A 143 -6.77 3.79 10.86
C TRP A 143 -6.68 5.30 11.10
N ALA A 144 -7.72 6.05 10.72
CA ALA A 144 -7.70 7.50 10.90
C ALA A 144 -7.85 7.87 12.39
N CYS A 145 -7.09 8.85 12.87
CA CYS A 145 -7.33 9.43 14.20
C CYS A 145 -8.47 10.47 14.15
N ARG A 146 -9.11 10.73 15.30
CA ARG A 146 -10.33 11.56 15.41
C ARG A 146 -10.22 12.96 14.78
N ASN A 147 -9.02 13.55 14.81
CA ASN A 147 -8.77 14.92 14.37
C ASN A 147 -7.79 14.98 13.18
N CYS A 148 -7.68 13.92 12.38
CA CYS A 148 -6.79 13.92 11.22
C CYS A 148 -7.27 14.92 10.16
N THR A 149 -6.41 15.85 9.78
CA THR A 149 -6.67 16.83 8.70
C THR A 149 -6.25 16.33 7.32
N ILE A 150 -5.35 15.33 7.27
CA ILE A 150 -4.81 14.76 6.02
C ILE A 150 -5.76 13.70 5.45
N THR A 151 -6.35 12.84 6.29
CA THR A 151 -7.23 11.74 5.84
C THR A 151 -8.39 12.23 4.97
N PRO A 152 -9.14 13.30 5.32
CA PRO A 152 -10.23 13.78 4.47
C PRO A 152 -9.79 14.18 3.06
N VAL A 153 -8.58 14.73 2.92
CA VAL A 153 -8.00 15.09 1.62
C VAL A 153 -7.62 13.83 0.83
N LEU A 154 -6.98 12.85 1.47
CA LEU A 154 -6.64 11.56 0.85
C LEU A 154 -7.88 10.78 0.43
N LEU A 155 -8.94 10.84 1.21
CA LEU A 155 -10.15 10.04 1.01
C LEU A 155 -10.82 10.35 -0.34
N GLY A 156 -10.83 11.60 -0.78
CA GLY A 156 -11.35 11.97 -2.10
C GLY A 156 -10.61 11.24 -3.23
N ALA A 157 -9.28 11.29 -3.22
CA ALA A 157 -8.45 10.64 -4.22
C ALA A 157 -8.57 9.10 -4.16
N TYR A 158 -8.61 8.54 -2.95
CA TYR A 158 -8.80 7.11 -2.74
C TYR A 158 -10.14 6.63 -3.30
N LYS A 159 -11.23 7.35 -3.04
CA LYS A 159 -12.56 7.06 -3.61
C LYS A 159 -12.54 7.09 -5.13
N SER A 160 -11.91 8.09 -5.75
CA SER A 160 -11.84 8.15 -7.21
C SER A 160 -11.20 6.91 -7.83
N ILE A 161 -10.12 6.38 -7.22
CA ILE A 161 -9.48 5.14 -7.69
C ILE A 161 -10.33 3.91 -7.39
N TYR A 162 -10.98 3.87 -6.22
CA TYR A 162 -11.88 2.79 -5.85
C TYR A 162 -13.08 2.69 -6.82
N ASP A 163 -13.71 3.82 -7.13
CA ASP A 163 -14.87 3.88 -8.03
C ASP A 163 -14.49 3.53 -9.47
N LEU A 164 -13.31 3.97 -9.91
CA LEU A 164 -12.73 3.62 -11.21
C LEU A 164 -12.51 2.11 -11.36
N LEU A 165 -12.01 1.45 -10.31
CA LEU A 165 -11.87 -0.01 -10.29
C LEU A 165 -13.20 -0.74 -10.22
N ASN A 166 -14.25 -0.15 -9.65
CA ASN A 166 -15.58 -0.78 -9.62
C ASN A 166 -16.37 -0.58 -10.91
N SER A 167 -16.05 0.45 -11.69
CA SER A 167 -16.71 0.77 -12.97
C SER A 167 -16.17 -0.05 -14.15
N HIS A 168 -15.16 -0.90 -13.93
CA HIS A 168 -14.45 -1.69 -14.94
C HIS A 168 -14.20 -3.13 -14.50
#